data_AF-A0A0N1LIC3-F1
#
_entry.id   AF-A0A0N1LIC3-F1
#
_cell.length_a   1.000
_cell.length_b   1.000
_cell.length_c   1.000
_cell.angle_alpha   90.00
_cell.angle_beta   90.00
_cell.angle_gamma   90.00
#
_symmetry.space_group_name_H-M   'P 1'
#
loop_
_entity.id
_entity.type
_entity.pdbx_description
1 polymer ?
#
loop_
_entity_poly.entity_id
_entity_poly.type
_entity_poly.pdbx_seq_one_letter_code
_entity_poly.pdbx_strand_id
1 'polypeptide(L)'
;MKLTRLGPEAVFHRYLTPRWSHDPLSGAGAALHGGRFNRPGVPALYLSLAPETALAEYRQGSSIVQPATLAAYIADLAMVADLSAGHDTVDWSADWANWDCDWRWIARIEKRIPPSWRLGDDVIRAGCAGMLFPSTQHPGGTNLVVFGSNLTGADSLTVHDPDGRLPKDARSWPAA
;
A
#
# COMPACT_ATOMS: atom_id res chain seq x y z
N MET A 1 -14.52 -4.43 -12.46
CA MET A 1 -13.66 -3.65 -11.56
C MET A 1 -14.38 -2.34 -11.31
N LYS A 2 -14.80 -2.14 -10.07
CA LYS A 2 -15.34 -0.85 -9.61
C LYS A 2 -14.21 0.16 -9.47
N LEU A 3 -14.47 1.38 -9.94
CA LEU A 3 -13.51 2.49 -9.93
C LEU A 3 -14.04 3.64 -9.08
N THR A 4 -13.12 4.37 -8.46
CA THR A 4 -13.38 5.59 -7.69
C THR A 4 -12.26 6.61 -7.86
N ARG A 5 -12.54 7.85 -7.47
CA ARG A 5 -11.55 8.94 -7.32
C ARG A 5 -11.26 9.13 -5.84
N LEU A 6 -10.00 9.34 -5.48
CA LEU A 6 -9.59 9.81 -4.15
C LEU A 6 -9.18 11.29 -4.24
N GLY A 7 -9.47 12.08 -3.21
CA GLY A 7 -8.96 13.45 -3.08
C GLY A 7 -9.99 14.57 -3.28
N PRO A 8 -9.54 15.83 -3.29
CA PRO A 8 -8.12 16.24 -3.30
C PRO A 8 -7.40 16.10 -1.94
N GLU A 9 -8.15 15.97 -0.85
CA GLU A 9 -7.62 15.95 0.52
C GLU A 9 -7.79 14.58 1.19
N ALA A 10 -7.72 13.48 0.43
CA ALA A 10 -7.89 12.15 1.02
C ALA A 10 -6.65 11.77 1.83
N VAL A 11 -6.82 11.60 3.14
CA VAL A 11 -5.72 11.35 4.08
C VAL A 11 -5.52 9.85 4.29
N PHE A 12 -4.28 9.41 4.14
CA PHE A 12 -3.83 8.05 4.45
C PHE A 12 -2.61 8.09 5.36
N HIS A 13 -2.24 6.93 5.90
CA HIS A 13 -1.25 6.78 6.95
C HIS A 13 -0.29 5.64 6.62
N ARG A 14 0.98 5.81 7.00
CA ARG A 14 2.00 4.76 6.91
C ARG A 14 2.93 4.83 8.11
N TYR A 15 3.21 3.67 8.69
CA TYR A 15 4.35 3.51 9.59
C TYR A 15 5.60 3.16 8.77
N LEU A 16 6.60 4.02 8.86
CA LEU A 16 7.90 3.87 8.22
C LEU A 16 8.90 3.33 9.24
N THR A 17 9.73 2.36 8.84
CA THR A 17 10.91 2.02 9.61
C THR A 17 11.82 3.26 9.67
N PRO A 18 12.33 3.69 10.85
CA PRO A 18 13.02 4.98 11.01
C PRO A 18 14.22 5.16 10.06
N ARG A 19 14.93 4.08 9.73
CA ARG A 19 16.03 4.10 8.75
C ARG A 19 15.61 4.57 7.36
N TRP A 20 14.38 4.29 6.96
CA TRP A 20 13.85 4.53 5.61
C TRP A 20 12.86 5.70 5.55
N SER A 21 12.61 6.40 6.66
CA SER A 21 11.65 7.51 6.69
C SER A 21 12.08 8.75 5.89
N HIS A 22 13.30 8.75 5.34
CA HIS A 22 13.80 9.81 4.46
C HIS A 22 13.30 9.71 3.02
N ASP A 23 12.76 8.56 2.63
CA ASP A 23 12.13 8.35 1.31
C ASP A 23 10.70 7.80 1.50
N PRO A 24 9.76 8.62 2.00
CA PRO A 24 8.44 8.17 2.44
C PRO A 24 7.56 7.64 1.30
N LEU A 25 7.79 8.11 0.07
CA LEU A 25 7.07 7.66 -1.12
C LEU A 25 7.70 6.42 -1.78
N SER A 26 8.80 5.91 -1.25
CA SER A 26 9.50 4.77 -1.84
C SER A 26 8.65 3.49 -1.85
N GLY A 27 8.54 2.91 -3.04
CA GLY A 27 8.02 1.56 -3.26
C GLY A 27 9.12 0.48 -3.33
N ALA A 28 10.39 0.83 -3.11
CA ALA A 28 11.53 -0.04 -3.35
C ALA A 28 11.53 -1.32 -2.48
N GLY A 29 11.11 -1.20 -1.21
CA GLY A 29 11.01 -2.36 -0.31
C GLY A 29 9.98 -3.39 -0.79
N ALA A 30 8.86 -2.91 -1.34
CA ALA A 30 7.82 -3.76 -1.93
C ALA A 30 8.29 -4.35 -3.27
N ALA A 31 9.04 -3.61 -4.08
CA ALA A 31 9.64 -4.15 -5.30
C ALA A 31 10.65 -5.27 -4.98
N LEU A 32 11.44 -5.14 -3.92
CA LEU A 32 12.45 -6.13 -3.57
C LEU A 32 11.83 -7.45 -3.07
N HIS A 33 10.79 -7.38 -2.24
CA HIS A 33 10.25 -8.55 -1.54
C HIS A 33 8.88 -9.04 -2.05
N GLY A 34 8.23 -8.24 -2.91
CA GLY A 34 6.81 -8.35 -3.20
C GLY A 34 5.94 -7.87 -2.03
N GLY A 35 4.65 -7.75 -2.32
CA GLY A 35 3.58 -7.46 -1.38
C GLY A 35 2.33 -8.25 -1.74
N ARG A 36 1.20 -7.93 -1.12
CA ARG A 36 -0.08 -8.61 -1.40
C ARG A 36 -0.48 -8.47 -2.87
N PHE A 37 -0.30 -7.29 -3.46
CA PHE A 37 -0.75 -6.97 -4.82
C PHE A 37 0.40 -6.58 -5.76
N ASN A 38 1.64 -6.86 -5.39
CA ASN A 38 2.77 -6.60 -6.28
C ASN A 38 3.78 -7.75 -6.19
N ARG A 39 4.20 -8.25 -7.35
CA ARG A 39 5.29 -9.21 -7.47
C ARG A 39 6.65 -8.52 -7.27
N PRO A 40 7.71 -9.28 -6.94
CA PRO A 40 9.07 -8.75 -6.99
C PRO A 40 9.36 -8.08 -8.34
N GLY A 41 10.04 -6.93 -8.29
CA GLY A 41 10.31 -6.05 -9.44
C GLY A 41 9.27 -4.94 -9.65
N VAL A 42 8.10 -5.01 -9.01
CA VAL A 42 7.04 -3.97 -9.14
C VAL A 42 7.02 -3.10 -7.90
N PRO A 43 7.40 -1.81 -7.98
CA PRO A 43 7.27 -0.87 -6.86
C PRO A 43 5.81 -0.62 -6.51
N ALA A 44 5.51 -0.65 -5.22
CA ALA A 44 4.19 -0.37 -4.70
C ALA A 44 4.29 0.31 -3.33
N LEU A 45 3.42 1.29 -3.08
CA LEU A 45 3.33 2.02 -1.82
C LEU A 45 2.04 1.64 -1.10
N TYR A 46 2.16 1.03 0.08
CA TYR A 46 1.02 0.63 0.90
C TYR A 46 0.76 1.66 1.98
N LEU A 47 -0.48 2.12 2.06
CA LEU A 47 -1.00 3.09 3.01
C LEU A 47 -2.29 2.54 3.64
N SER A 48 -2.73 3.15 4.74
CA SER A 48 -4.01 2.82 5.39
C SER A 48 -4.84 4.06 5.65
N LEU A 49 -6.16 3.94 5.55
CA LEU A 49 -7.07 5.07 5.77
C LEU A 49 -6.97 5.60 7.21
N ALA A 50 -6.85 4.69 8.19
CA ALA A 50 -6.72 5.03 9.62
C ALA A 50 -5.33 4.67 10.19
N PRO A 51 -4.77 5.47 11.13
CA PRO A 51 -3.49 5.17 11.78
C PRO A 51 -3.44 3.81 12.46
N GLU A 52 -4.53 3.38 13.10
CA GLU A 52 -4.63 2.10 13.82
C GLU A 52 -4.51 0.93 12.84
N THR A 53 -5.09 1.08 11.65
CA THR A 53 -4.95 0.11 10.55
C THR A 53 -3.50 0.06 10.08
N ALA A 54 -2.86 1.21 9.89
CA ALA A 54 -1.45 1.27 9.48
C ALA A 54 -0.54 0.59 10.53
N LEU A 55 -0.84 0.76 11.82
CA LEU A 55 -0.10 0.12 12.90
C LEU A 55 -0.28 -1.41 12.89
N ALA A 56 -1.51 -1.88 12.71
CA ALA A 56 -1.81 -3.31 12.62
C ALA A 56 -1.09 -3.97 11.43
N GLU A 57 -1.09 -3.31 10.27
CA GLU A 57 -0.35 -3.78 9.09
C GLU A 57 1.17 -3.77 9.31
N TYR A 58 1.71 -2.74 9.96
CA TYR A 58 3.14 -2.66 10.29
C TYR A 58 3.59 -3.75 11.25
N ARG A 59 2.74 -4.12 12.22
CA ARG A 59 3.02 -5.20 13.18
C ARG A 59 3.18 -6.57 12.50
N GLN A 60 2.53 -6.79 11.35
CA GLN A 60 2.57 -8.06 10.62
C GLN A 60 2.28 -9.30 11.51
N GLY A 61 1.35 -9.17 12.47
CA GLY A 61 1.04 -10.23 13.43
C GLY A 61 2.00 -10.37 14.62
N SER A 62 3.04 -9.54 14.72
CA SER A 62 3.94 -9.53 15.89
C SER A 62 3.24 -9.00 17.15
N SER A 63 3.52 -9.66 18.28
CA SER A 63 3.08 -9.22 19.61
C SER A 63 3.79 -7.96 20.08
N ILE A 64 5.04 -7.76 19.67
CA ILE A 64 5.87 -6.59 20.00
C ILE A 64 6.13 -5.80 18.72
N VAL A 65 5.73 -4.53 18.71
CA VAL A 65 5.99 -3.65 17.57
C VAL A 65 7.39 -3.05 17.65
N GLN A 66 8.09 -3.03 16.52
CA GLN A 66 9.37 -2.34 16.40
C GLN A 66 9.17 -0.82 16.37
N PRO A 67 10.18 -0.01 16.72
CA PRO A 67 10.11 1.44 16.54
C PRO A 67 9.75 1.82 15.11
N ALA A 68 8.93 2.85 14.96
CA ALA A 68 8.43 3.33 13.67
C ALA A 68 8.08 4.81 13.71
N THR A 69 8.11 5.44 12.54
CA THR A 69 7.66 6.82 12.33
C THR A 69 6.30 6.77 11.63
N LEU A 70 5.26 7.30 12.27
CA LEU A 70 3.97 7.51 11.61
C LEU A 70 4.06 8.77 10.73
N ALA A 71 3.65 8.67 9.47
CA ALA A 71 3.45 9.80 8.59
C ALA A 71 2.06 9.75 7.94
N ALA A 72 1.44 10.91 7.79
CA ALA A 72 0.23 11.08 7.01
C ALA A 72 0.58 11.43 5.56
N TYR A 73 -0.29 11.06 4.64
CA TYR A 73 -0.15 11.28 3.20
C TYR A 73 -1.45 11.88 2.69
N ILE A 74 -1.33 12.86 1.80
CA ILE A 74 -2.46 13.47 1.11
C ILE A 74 -2.47 12.93 -0.31
N ALA A 75 -3.58 12.33 -0.70
CA ALA A 75 -3.76 11.69 -1.99
C ALA A 75 -4.87 12.38 -2.79
N ASP A 76 -4.57 12.68 -4.05
CA ASP A 76 -5.54 13.01 -5.09
C ASP A 76 -5.28 12.09 -6.28
N LEU A 77 -6.06 11.01 -6.39
CA LEU A 77 -5.85 9.96 -7.38
C LEU A 77 -7.10 9.82 -8.25
N ALA A 78 -6.94 10.03 -9.55
CA ALA A 78 -8.04 10.10 -10.51
C ALA A 78 -8.74 8.75 -10.73
N MET A 79 -7.97 7.66 -10.78
CA MET A 79 -8.48 6.31 -11.05
C MET A 79 -7.92 5.30 -10.05
N VAL A 80 -8.77 4.85 -9.14
CA VAL A 80 -8.45 3.84 -8.12
C VAL A 80 -9.48 2.71 -8.17
N ALA A 81 -9.01 1.47 -8.20
CA ALA A 81 -9.87 0.29 -8.07
C ALA A 81 -10.40 0.19 -6.63
N ASP A 82 -11.72 0.03 -6.43
CA ASP A 82 -12.33 0.14 -5.09
C ASP A 82 -12.87 -1.19 -4.54
N LEU A 83 -11.98 -2.02 -3.98
CA LEU A 83 -12.34 -3.26 -3.29
C LEU A 83 -12.63 -3.02 -1.80
N SER A 84 -12.79 -1.77 -1.33
CA SER A 84 -12.90 -1.46 0.12
C SER A 84 -14.07 -2.16 0.81
N ALA A 85 -15.15 -2.44 0.10
CA ALA A 85 -16.32 -3.18 0.59
C ALA A 85 -16.15 -4.72 0.57
N GLY A 86 -15.00 -5.22 0.12
CA GLY A 86 -14.76 -6.64 -0.14
C GLY A 86 -15.21 -7.08 -1.53
N HIS A 87 -15.14 -8.39 -1.77
CA HIS A 87 -15.59 -8.99 -3.03
C HIS A 87 -17.11 -9.12 -3.06
N ASP A 88 -17.71 -8.72 -4.16
CA ASP A 88 -19.09 -8.99 -4.53
C ASP A 88 -19.16 -9.34 -6.02
N THR A 89 -20.18 -10.09 -6.42
CA THR A 89 -20.30 -10.57 -7.80
C THR A 89 -20.88 -9.55 -8.78
N VAL A 90 -21.29 -8.36 -8.30
CA VAL A 90 -21.86 -7.29 -9.14
C VAL A 90 -20.71 -6.46 -9.73
N ASP A 91 -19.75 -6.07 -8.89
CA ASP A 91 -18.67 -5.16 -9.26
C ASP A 91 -17.36 -5.88 -9.64
N TRP A 92 -17.21 -7.15 -9.22
CA TRP A 92 -15.97 -7.93 -9.32
C TRP A 92 -16.16 -9.30 -9.98
N SER A 93 -15.22 -9.65 -10.86
CA SER A 93 -15.18 -11.00 -11.42
C SER A 93 -14.81 -12.03 -10.35
N ALA A 94 -15.04 -13.31 -10.64
CA ALA A 94 -14.72 -14.40 -9.71
C ALA A 94 -13.23 -14.48 -9.33
N ASP A 95 -12.33 -13.99 -10.18
CA ASP A 95 -10.88 -13.98 -9.91
C ASP A 95 -10.52 -13.16 -8.66
N TRP A 96 -11.34 -12.16 -8.34
CA TRP A 96 -11.14 -11.25 -7.22
C TRP A 96 -11.57 -11.84 -5.88
N ALA A 97 -12.25 -13.00 -5.86
CA ALA A 97 -12.71 -13.65 -4.64
C ALA A 97 -11.56 -14.05 -3.70
N ASN A 98 -10.36 -14.29 -4.25
CA ASN A 98 -9.16 -14.70 -3.50
C ASN A 98 -8.15 -13.55 -3.27
N TRP A 99 -8.61 -12.30 -3.26
CA TRP A 99 -7.74 -11.14 -3.04
C TRP A 99 -6.95 -11.22 -1.71
N ASP A 100 -7.55 -11.84 -0.70
CA ASP A 100 -7.04 -11.96 0.66
C ASP A 100 -6.14 -13.19 0.88
N CYS A 101 -5.88 -13.98 -0.17
CA CYS A 101 -5.07 -15.19 -0.11
C CYS A 101 -3.74 -15.00 0.66
N ASP A 102 -3.22 -16.08 1.25
CA ASP A 102 -1.93 -16.06 1.93
C ASP A 102 -0.78 -15.98 0.91
N TRP A 103 -0.61 -14.80 0.32
CA TRP A 103 0.37 -14.52 -0.71
C TRP A 103 1.80 -14.79 -0.23
N ARG A 104 2.09 -14.61 1.07
CA ARG A 104 3.42 -14.86 1.63
C ARG A 104 3.71 -16.36 1.62
N TRP A 105 2.78 -17.18 2.09
CA TRP A 105 2.92 -18.63 2.04
C TRP A 105 3.06 -19.14 0.60
N ILE A 106 2.14 -18.74 -0.29
CA ILE A 106 2.13 -19.19 -1.70
C ILE A 106 3.45 -18.81 -2.40
N ALA A 107 3.92 -17.57 -2.23
CA ALA A 107 5.14 -17.12 -2.88
C ALA A 107 6.41 -17.70 -2.25
N ARG A 108 6.50 -17.72 -0.91
CA ARG A 108 7.76 -18.03 -0.21
C ARG A 108 7.95 -19.51 0.07
N ILE A 109 6.87 -20.24 0.34
CA ILE A 109 6.91 -21.65 0.71
C ILE A 109 6.55 -22.52 -0.48
N GLU A 110 5.39 -22.31 -1.12
CA GLU A 110 4.98 -23.11 -2.27
C GLU A 110 5.74 -22.77 -3.55
N LYS A 111 6.44 -21.62 -3.59
CA LYS A 111 7.15 -21.10 -4.77
C LYS A 111 6.23 -20.94 -5.99
N ARG A 112 4.98 -20.56 -5.75
CA ARG A 112 3.96 -20.32 -6.79
C ARG A 112 3.62 -18.84 -6.90
N ILE A 113 2.89 -18.48 -7.96
CA ILE A 113 2.38 -17.11 -8.17
C ILE A 113 1.08 -16.95 -7.38
N PRO A 114 1.02 -16.05 -6.37
CA PRO A 114 -0.22 -15.72 -5.67
C PRO A 114 -1.29 -15.17 -6.62
N PRO A 115 -2.58 -15.58 -6.48
CA PRO A 115 -3.68 -15.01 -7.24
C PRO A 115 -3.76 -13.47 -7.13
N SER A 116 -3.52 -12.93 -5.94
CA SER A 116 -3.55 -11.48 -5.68
C SER A 116 -2.51 -10.68 -6.47
N TRP A 117 -1.40 -11.29 -6.92
CA TRP A 117 -0.44 -10.62 -7.81
C TRP A 117 -1.00 -10.41 -9.22
N ARG A 118 -1.90 -11.28 -9.69
CA ARG A 118 -2.58 -11.08 -10.97
C ARG A 118 -3.57 -9.92 -10.88
N LEU A 119 -4.27 -9.79 -9.75
CA LEU A 119 -5.17 -8.66 -9.50
C LEU A 119 -4.39 -7.33 -9.53
N GLY A 120 -3.20 -7.30 -8.92
CA GLY A 120 -2.29 -6.16 -9.02
C GLY A 120 -1.87 -5.83 -10.46
N ASP A 121 -1.47 -6.83 -11.23
CA ASP A 121 -1.17 -6.63 -12.66
C ASP A 121 -2.38 -6.10 -13.44
N ASP A 122 -3.59 -6.55 -13.12
CA ASP A 122 -4.82 -6.11 -13.80
C ASP A 122 -5.13 -4.65 -13.50
N VAL A 123 -4.96 -4.21 -12.24
CA VAL A 123 -5.06 -2.79 -11.83
C VAL A 123 -4.03 -1.96 -12.58
N ILE A 124 -2.78 -2.44 -12.65
CA ILE A 124 -1.71 -1.74 -13.36
C ILE A 124 -2.02 -1.63 -14.85
N ARG A 125 -2.44 -2.74 -15.49
CA ARG A 125 -2.76 -2.78 -16.93
C ARG A 125 -3.96 -1.90 -17.28
N ALA A 126 -4.92 -1.76 -16.35
CA ALA A 126 -6.06 -0.86 -16.51
C ALA A 126 -5.70 0.63 -16.35
N GLY A 127 -4.43 0.96 -16.08
CA GLY A 127 -3.99 2.35 -15.90
C GLY A 127 -4.43 2.97 -14.58
N CYS A 128 -4.90 2.17 -13.62
CA CYS A 128 -5.30 2.68 -12.31
C CYS A 128 -4.06 3.06 -11.48
N ALA A 129 -4.11 4.22 -10.82
CA ALA A 129 -3.06 4.70 -9.93
C ALA A 129 -2.89 3.80 -8.69
N GLY A 130 -3.93 3.07 -8.31
CA GLY A 130 -3.90 2.22 -7.14
C GLY A 130 -5.18 1.43 -6.92
N MET A 131 -5.29 0.84 -5.74
CA MET A 131 -6.44 0.05 -5.32
C MET A 131 -6.69 0.17 -3.83
N LEU A 132 -7.94 0.46 -3.45
CA LEU A 132 -8.43 0.30 -2.08
C LEU A 132 -8.78 -1.17 -1.82
N PHE A 133 -8.49 -1.66 -0.63
CA PHE A 133 -8.81 -3.04 -0.23
C PHE A 133 -8.95 -3.16 1.30
N PRO A 134 -9.68 -4.18 1.80
CA PRO A 134 -9.85 -4.36 3.24
C PRO A 134 -8.54 -4.79 3.92
N SER A 135 -8.31 -4.35 5.15
CA SER A 135 -7.17 -4.83 5.94
C SER A 135 -7.39 -6.28 6.38
N THR A 136 -6.34 -7.09 6.21
CA THR A 136 -6.29 -8.47 6.74
C THR A 136 -5.74 -8.53 8.16
N GLN A 137 -5.27 -7.40 8.70
CA GLN A 137 -4.67 -7.30 10.03
C GLN A 137 -5.56 -6.54 11.02
N HIS A 138 -6.45 -5.67 10.53
CA HIS A 138 -7.38 -4.89 11.33
C HIS A 138 -8.80 -4.98 10.74
N PRO A 139 -9.71 -5.77 11.35
CA PRO A 139 -11.09 -5.88 10.88
C PRO A 139 -11.77 -4.51 10.78
N GLY A 140 -12.42 -4.24 9.64
CA GLY A 140 -13.04 -2.94 9.34
C GLY A 140 -12.06 -1.85 8.86
N GLY A 141 -10.76 -2.10 8.89
CA GLY A 141 -9.74 -1.20 8.32
C GLY A 141 -9.72 -1.24 6.80
N THR A 142 -9.41 -0.11 6.16
CA THR A 142 -9.20 -0.01 4.71
C THR A 142 -7.76 0.41 4.42
N ASN A 143 -7.16 -0.26 3.45
CA ASN A 143 -5.82 0.02 2.93
C ASN A 143 -5.90 0.55 1.49
N LEU A 144 -4.81 1.19 1.08
CA LEU A 144 -4.56 1.63 -0.29
C LEU A 144 -3.19 1.10 -0.72
N VAL A 145 -3.12 0.50 -1.91
CA VAL A 145 -1.85 0.28 -2.61
C VAL A 145 -1.78 1.24 -3.79
N VAL A 146 -0.69 1.98 -3.91
CA VAL A 146 -0.42 2.91 -5.01
C VAL A 146 0.70 2.35 -5.88
N PHE A 147 0.48 2.35 -7.20
CA PHE A 147 1.44 1.94 -8.21
C PHE A 147 2.04 3.18 -8.87
N GLY A 148 3.24 3.58 -8.45
CA GLY A 148 3.88 4.82 -8.90
C GLY A 148 4.06 4.93 -10.42
N SER A 149 4.16 3.80 -11.14
CA SER A 149 4.26 3.77 -12.60
C SER A 149 3.02 4.27 -13.33
N ASN A 150 1.86 4.28 -12.66
CA ASN A 150 0.58 4.68 -13.23
C ASN A 150 0.12 6.07 -12.78
N LEU A 151 0.90 6.76 -11.95
CA LEU A 151 0.61 8.15 -11.61
C LEU A 151 0.79 9.03 -12.84
N THR A 152 -0.22 9.85 -13.12
CA THR A 152 -0.26 10.80 -14.22
C THR A 152 -0.11 12.24 -13.69
N GLY A 153 -0.05 13.22 -14.59
CA GLY A 153 -0.05 14.64 -14.18
C GLY A 153 -1.34 15.11 -13.50
N ALA A 154 -2.41 14.30 -13.52
CA ALA A 154 -3.65 14.57 -12.82
C ALA A 154 -3.67 13.98 -11.39
N ASP A 155 -2.63 13.22 -11.02
CA ASP A 155 -2.52 12.56 -9.73
C ASP A 155 -1.51 13.29 -8.84
N SER A 156 -1.79 13.35 -7.54
CA SER A 156 -0.83 13.80 -6.54
C SER A 156 -0.82 12.87 -5.33
N LEU A 157 0.38 12.61 -4.82
CA LEU A 157 0.56 11.90 -3.57
C LEU A 157 1.75 12.51 -2.84
N THR A 158 1.48 13.12 -1.69
CA THR A 158 2.50 13.81 -0.91
C THR A 158 2.48 13.31 0.52
N VAL A 159 3.65 13.27 1.15
CA VAL A 159 3.73 13.11 2.60
C VAL A 159 3.41 14.46 3.26
N HIS A 160 2.60 14.46 4.30
CA HIS A 160 2.31 15.67 5.07
C HIS A 160 3.42 15.90 6.10
N ASP A 161 4.39 16.73 5.73
CA ASP A 161 5.52 17.14 6.58
C ASP A 161 5.81 18.65 6.45
N PRO A 162 4.90 19.53 6.90
CA PRO A 162 4.99 20.97 6.67
C PRO A 162 6.22 21.62 7.34
N ASP A 163 6.72 21.01 8.41
CA ASP A 163 7.87 21.49 9.17
C ASP A 163 9.20 20.84 8.72
N GLY A 164 9.16 19.90 7.75
CA GLY A 164 10.35 19.18 7.29
C GLY A 164 11.03 18.35 8.38
N ARG A 165 10.25 17.64 9.20
CA ARG A 165 10.72 16.84 10.34
C ARG A 165 11.24 15.47 9.91
N LEU A 166 10.84 14.96 8.74
CA LEU A 166 11.38 13.70 8.24
C LEU A 166 12.87 13.86 7.90
N PRO A 167 13.67 12.80 8.09
CA PRO A 167 15.09 12.85 7.75
C PRO A 167 15.26 13.12 6.26
N LYS A 168 16.33 13.82 5.89
CA LYS A 168 16.59 14.17 4.47
C LYS A 168 17.30 13.05 3.73
N ASP A 169 18.06 12.24 4.46
CA ASP A 169 18.83 11.11 3.96
C ASP A 169 19.19 10.12 5.08
N ALA A 170 19.89 9.06 4.70
CA ALA A 170 20.37 8.04 5.65
C ALA A 170 21.39 8.57 6.69
N ARG A 171 21.97 9.76 6.49
CA ARG A 171 22.95 10.39 7.41
C ARG A 171 22.27 11.26 8.47
N SER A 172 20.97 11.50 8.35
CA SER A 172 20.19 12.24 9.34
C SER A 172 20.13 11.55 10.71
N TRP A 173 20.57 10.28 10.78
CA TRP A 173 20.82 9.54 12.00
C TRP A 173 22.34 9.36 12.17
N PRO A 174 23.03 10.16 13.00
CA PRO A 174 24.44 9.90 13.30
C PRO A 174 24.58 8.54 13.98
N ALA A 175 25.68 7.84 13.71
CA ALA A 175 26.07 6.71 14.55
C ALA A 175 26.26 7.23 15.98
N ALA A 176 25.65 6.55 16.95
CA ALA A 176 25.88 6.80 18.37
C ALA A 176 27.34 6.55 18.75
#